data_AF-A0A2E6E696-F1
#
_entry.id   AF-A0A2E6E696-F1
#
_cell.length_a   1.000
_cell.length_b   1.000
_cell.length_c   1.000
_cell.angle_alpha   90.00
_cell.angle_beta   90.00
_cell.angle_gamma   90.00
#
_symmetry.space_group_name_H-M   'P 1'
#
loop_
_entity.id
_entity.type
_entity.pdbx_description
1 polymer ?
#
loop_
_entity_poly.entity_id
_entity_poly.type
_entity_poly.pdbx_seq_one_letter_code
_entity_poly.pdbx_strand_id
1 'polypeptide(L)'
;MALCALAIGNIASAFVENYELLAGIRFLTGFLGMGTGYAVVTAALSDTKNTVRNYSFTVILQVTTAILGFTFLPTYIAQTGISGLLIPLGLMPIALLPLVQLLPLGSAKNIADKTNQAEGPSIAIWLAIGCMLIWYLGVGGVWAFVERMGVEAGLSTVSVGHGLALGMVGSLLGSFLAGAIAERRGWIGPFTIGMVGQLIALWYLGQLYQLNDLIIAVFLFNGTWNFCIPYIFGLASKADRDGRFIVLLTTAQATGLTLGATLAGTIAGNIGLAAVTYLGAIASLTALVIFIIAARILHSEN
;
A
#
# COMPACT_ATOMS: atom_id res chain seq x y z
N MET A 1 -24.78 2.09 -1.26
CA MET A 1 -24.31 2.21 0.14
C MET A 1 -22.89 2.77 0.23
N ALA A 2 -21.89 2.11 -0.37
CA ALA A 2 -20.48 2.54 -0.30
C ALA A 2 -20.26 4.02 -0.69
N LEU A 3 -20.74 4.43 -1.86
CA LEU A 3 -20.61 5.81 -2.33
C LEU A 3 -21.31 6.83 -1.43
N CYS A 4 -22.47 6.48 -0.86
CA CYS A 4 -23.19 7.34 0.10
C CYS A 4 -22.38 7.50 1.39
N ALA A 5 -21.78 6.42 1.91
CA ALA A 5 -20.93 6.48 3.09
C ALA A 5 -19.68 7.32 2.85
N LEU A 6 -19.06 7.22 1.66
CA LEU A 6 -17.94 8.08 1.26
C LEU A 6 -18.38 9.55 1.18
N ALA A 7 -19.54 9.84 0.59
CA ALA A 7 -20.03 11.20 0.44
C ALA A 7 -20.30 11.85 1.80
N ILE A 8 -21.13 11.21 2.62
CA ILE A 8 -21.53 11.71 3.95
C ILE A 8 -20.29 11.82 4.85
N GLY A 9 -19.45 10.79 4.88
CA GLY A 9 -18.29 10.73 5.74
C GLY A 9 -17.24 11.82 5.45
N ASN A 10 -16.97 12.09 4.18
CA ASN A 10 -16.05 13.15 3.78
C ASN A 10 -16.61 14.55 4.08
N ILE A 11 -17.87 14.80 3.73
CA ILE A 11 -18.52 16.10 4.01
C ILE A 11 -18.62 16.34 5.52
N ALA A 12 -19.11 15.37 6.29
CA ALA A 12 -19.28 15.52 7.74
C ALA A 12 -17.96 15.86 8.42
N SER A 13 -16.88 15.20 8.02
CA SER A 13 -15.56 15.45 8.61
C SER A 13 -14.97 16.82 8.26
N ALA A 14 -15.47 17.51 7.24
CA ALA A 14 -15.04 18.87 6.92
C ALA A 14 -15.48 19.90 7.97
N PHE A 15 -16.41 19.52 8.86
CA PHE A 15 -17.02 20.39 9.88
C PHE A 15 -16.78 19.88 11.32
N VAL A 16 -15.96 18.85 11.49
CA VAL A 16 -15.70 18.24 12.81
C VAL A 16 -14.31 18.61 13.29
N GLU A 17 -14.27 19.30 14.44
CA GLU A 17 -13.03 19.71 15.09
C GLU A 17 -12.62 18.74 16.22
N ASN A 18 -13.56 17.97 16.76
CA ASN A 18 -13.31 17.00 17.83
C ASN A 18 -12.67 15.71 17.27
N TYR A 19 -11.50 15.35 17.81
CA TYR A 19 -10.74 14.18 17.35
C TYR A 19 -11.49 12.84 17.48
N GLU A 20 -12.16 12.58 18.60
CA GLU A 20 -12.86 11.30 18.82
C GLU A 20 -14.01 11.12 17.84
N LEU A 21 -14.78 12.19 17.62
CA LEU A 21 -15.85 12.20 16.63
C LEU A 21 -15.31 12.06 15.21
N LEU A 22 -14.22 12.75 14.88
CA LEU A 22 -13.55 12.64 13.59
C LEU A 22 -13.06 11.20 13.35
N ALA A 23 -12.43 10.59 14.35
CA ALA A 23 -11.95 9.21 14.28
C ALA A 23 -13.11 8.22 14.05
N GLY A 24 -14.23 8.40 14.77
CA GLY A 24 -15.44 7.59 14.57
C GLY A 24 -16.02 7.73 13.16
N ILE A 25 -16.15 8.95 12.64
CA ILE A 25 -16.62 9.20 11.28
C ILE A 25 -15.65 8.60 10.26
N ARG A 26 -14.34 8.76 10.45
CA ARG A 26 -13.30 8.21 9.57
C ARG A 26 -13.33 6.69 9.54
N PHE A 27 -13.52 6.05 10.69
CA PHE A 27 -13.68 4.61 10.79
C PHE A 27 -14.89 4.13 9.98
N LEU A 28 -16.07 4.74 10.19
CA LEU A 28 -17.29 4.37 9.44
C LEU A 28 -17.16 4.64 7.94
N THR A 29 -16.53 5.76 7.56
CA THR A 29 -16.27 6.11 6.15
C THR A 29 -15.35 5.09 5.49
N GLY A 30 -14.28 4.68 6.18
CA GLY A 30 -13.34 3.67 5.71
C GLY A 30 -14.01 2.29 5.60
N PHE A 31 -14.71 1.86 6.65
CA PHE A 31 -15.33 0.54 6.72
C PHE A 31 -16.49 0.41 5.72
N LEU A 32 -17.48 1.31 5.79
CA LEU A 32 -18.71 1.23 4.99
C LEU A 32 -18.53 1.76 3.57
N GLY A 33 -17.59 2.68 3.35
CA GLY A 33 -17.35 3.33 2.07
C GLY A 33 -16.19 2.72 1.30
N MET A 34 -14.97 2.97 1.78
CA MET A 34 -13.75 2.60 1.04
C MET A 34 -13.57 1.08 0.95
N GLY A 35 -13.73 0.35 2.06
CA GLY A 35 -13.53 -1.10 2.13
C GLY A 35 -14.54 -1.87 1.29
N THR A 36 -15.84 -1.59 1.46
CA THR A 36 -16.89 -2.24 0.65
C THR A 36 -16.80 -1.87 -0.83
N GLY A 37 -16.55 -0.58 -1.14
CA GLY A 37 -16.40 -0.10 -2.50
C GLY A 37 -15.22 -0.76 -3.22
N TYR A 38 -14.07 -0.84 -2.53
CA TYR A 38 -12.88 -1.50 -3.07
C TYR A 38 -13.13 -2.99 -3.33
N ALA A 39 -13.75 -3.71 -2.39
CA ALA A 39 -14.09 -5.12 -2.56
C ALA A 39 -14.97 -5.37 -3.81
N VAL A 40 -16.03 -4.58 -3.98
CA VAL A 40 -16.93 -4.69 -5.14
C VAL A 40 -16.19 -4.38 -6.45
N VAL A 41 -15.38 -3.32 -6.50
CA VAL A 41 -14.61 -2.95 -7.69
C VAL A 41 -13.59 -4.02 -8.05
N THR A 42 -12.89 -4.58 -7.05
CA THR A 42 -11.92 -5.65 -7.30
C THR A 42 -12.59 -6.92 -7.82
N ALA A 43 -13.74 -7.32 -7.26
CA ALA A 43 -14.51 -8.46 -7.77
C ALA A 43 -14.98 -8.23 -9.21
N ALA A 44 -15.50 -7.04 -9.52
CA ALA A 44 -15.92 -6.68 -10.87
C ALA A 44 -14.76 -6.66 -11.87
N LEU A 45 -13.58 -6.15 -11.47
CA LEU A 45 -12.36 -6.16 -12.30
C LEU A 45 -11.87 -7.59 -12.57
N SER A 46 -11.93 -8.46 -11.57
CA SER A 46 -11.55 -9.87 -11.68
C SER A 46 -12.42 -10.65 -12.68
N ASP A 47 -13.70 -10.30 -12.79
CA ASP A 47 -14.65 -10.94 -13.71
C ASP A 47 -14.56 -10.42 -15.17
N THR A 48 -13.68 -9.46 -15.45
CA THR A 48 -13.52 -8.95 -16.82
C THR A 48 -12.72 -9.91 -17.71
N LYS A 49 -13.07 -10.00 -19.00
CA LYS A 49 -12.37 -10.85 -19.99
C LYS A 49 -10.85 -10.58 -20.11
N ASN A 50 -10.42 -9.36 -19.79
CA ASN A 50 -9.02 -8.92 -19.87
C ASN A 50 -8.53 -8.44 -18.50
N THR A 51 -8.67 -9.27 -17.46
CA THR A 51 -8.37 -8.94 -16.06
C THR A 51 -7.03 -8.25 -15.87
N VAL A 52 -5.95 -8.83 -16.41
CA VAL A 52 -4.59 -8.29 -16.26
C VAL A 52 -4.49 -6.87 -16.82
N ARG A 53 -5.02 -6.64 -18.03
CA ARG A 53 -4.98 -5.32 -18.68
C ARG A 53 -5.79 -4.28 -17.89
N ASN A 54 -6.99 -4.66 -17.47
CA ASN A 54 -7.89 -3.75 -16.76
C ASN A 54 -7.36 -3.42 -15.34
N TYR A 55 -6.72 -4.40 -14.69
CA TYR A 55 -6.03 -4.18 -13.43
C TYR A 55 -4.85 -3.21 -13.60
N SER A 56 -4.03 -3.38 -14.65
CA SER A 56 -2.94 -2.45 -14.97
C SER A 56 -3.43 -1.02 -15.20
N PHE A 57 -4.55 -0.83 -15.90
CA PHE A 57 -5.16 0.51 -16.05
C PHE A 57 -5.57 1.12 -14.71
N THR A 58 -6.09 0.32 -13.79
CA THR A 58 -6.48 0.78 -12.45
C THR A 58 -5.26 1.26 -11.66
N VAL A 59 -4.15 0.53 -11.72
CA VAL A 59 -2.88 0.93 -11.08
C VAL A 59 -2.33 2.22 -11.69
N ILE A 60 -2.35 2.36 -13.03
CA ILE A 60 -1.91 3.58 -13.71
C ILE A 60 -2.74 4.78 -13.25
N LEU A 61 -4.08 4.64 -13.19
CA LEU A 61 -4.97 5.69 -12.72
C LEU A 61 -4.72 6.03 -11.25
N GLN A 62 -4.50 5.02 -10.40
CA GLN A 62 -4.16 5.21 -8.99
C GLN A 62 -2.87 6.00 -8.81
N VAL A 63 -1.79 5.61 -9.48
CA VAL A 63 -0.48 6.28 -9.38
C VAL A 63 -0.56 7.69 -9.96
N THR A 64 -1.23 7.86 -11.09
CA THR A 64 -1.42 9.20 -11.69
C THR A 64 -2.19 10.11 -10.75
N THR A 65 -3.26 9.62 -10.14
CA THR A 65 -4.06 10.37 -9.16
C THR A 65 -3.23 10.74 -7.93
N ALA A 66 -2.38 9.84 -7.44
CA ALA A 66 -1.47 10.12 -6.33
C ALA A 66 -0.46 11.22 -6.68
N ILE A 67 0.16 11.18 -7.86
CA ILE A 67 1.10 12.21 -8.34
C ILE A 67 0.40 13.57 -8.44
N LEU A 68 -0.78 13.63 -9.07
CA LEU A 68 -1.57 14.87 -9.14
C LEU A 68 -1.95 15.36 -7.74
N GLY A 69 -2.35 14.45 -6.86
CA GLY A 69 -2.68 14.73 -5.47
C GLY A 69 -1.52 15.40 -4.74
N PHE A 70 -0.34 14.77 -4.73
CA PHE A 70 0.85 15.31 -4.08
C PHE A 70 1.37 16.61 -4.71
N THR A 71 1.11 16.84 -6.00
CA THR A 71 1.52 18.06 -6.70
C THR A 71 0.60 19.25 -6.37
N PHE A 72 -0.71 19.06 -6.45
CA PHE A 72 -1.67 20.17 -6.40
C PHE A 72 -2.32 20.36 -5.02
N LEU A 73 -2.55 19.28 -4.28
CA LEU A 73 -3.28 19.36 -3.00
C LEU A 73 -2.58 20.20 -1.94
N PRO A 74 -1.24 20.13 -1.74
CA PRO A 74 -0.60 20.95 -0.71
C PRO A 74 -0.84 22.45 -0.91
N THR A 75 -0.68 22.94 -2.15
CA THR A 75 -0.93 24.35 -2.50
C THR A 75 -2.40 24.72 -2.35
N TYR A 76 -3.31 23.82 -2.73
CA TYR A 76 -4.74 24.04 -2.63
C TYR A 76 -5.24 24.05 -1.17
N ILE A 77 -4.77 23.11 -0.34
CA ILE A 77 -5.08 23.04 1.09
C ILE A 77 -4.51 24.26 1.82
N ALA A 78 -3.33 24.76 1.44
CA ALA A 78 -2.76 25.97 2.03
C ALA A 78 -3.66 27.21 1.83
N GLN A 79 -4.45 27.25 0.75
CA GLN A 79 -5.36 28.36 0.43
C GLN A 79 -6.78 28.16 0.99
N THR A 80 -7.26 26.91 1.02
CA THR A 80 -8.69 26.59 1.28
C THR A 80 -8.92 25.83 2.59
N GLY A 81 -7.86 25.44 3.29
CA GLY A 81 -7.92 24.53 4.44
C GLY A 81 -8.29 23.10 4.05
N ILE A 82 -8.31 22.20 5.02
CA ILE A 82 -8.61 20.77 4.78
C ILE A 82 -10.07 20.55 4.36
N SER A 83 -10.99 21.41 4.79
CA SER A 83 -12.40 21.37 4.39
C SER A 83 -12.57 21.61 2.88
N GLY A 84 -11.72 22.46 2.28
CA GLY A 84 -11.65 22.67 0.85
C GLY A 84 -11.33 21.40 0.05
N LEU A 85 -10.60 20.44 0.64
CA LEU A 85 -10.35 19.12 0.05
C LEU A 85 -11.49 18.13 0.34
N LEU A 86 -11.94 18.06 1.59
CA LEU A 86 -12.90 17.04 2.04
C LEU A 86 -14.27 17.20 1.40
N ILE A 87 -14.74 18.42 1.14
CA ILE A 87 -16.05 18.67 0.52
C ILE A 87 -16.06 18.15 -0.94
N PRO A 88 -15.15 18.55 -1.85
CA PRO A 88 -15.08 17.98 -3.19
C PRO A 88 -14.93 16.45 -3.22
N LEU A 89 -14.12 15.88 -2.31
CA LEU A 89 -13.98 14.43 -2.18
C LEU A 89 -15.29 13.74 -1.79
N GLY A 90 -16.15 14.40 -1.01
CA GLY A 90 -17.48 13.90 -0.70
C GLY A 90 -18.50 14.09 -1.83
N LEU A 91 -18.34 15.14 -2.64
CA LEU A 91 -19.22 15.39 -3.81
C LEU A 91 -18.91 14.46 -4.98
N MET A 92 -17.66 14.02 -5.15
CA MET A 92 -17.25 13.15 -6.26
C MET A 92 -18.02 11.81 -6.29
N PRO A 93 -18.17 11.04 -5.19
CA PRO A 93 -19.02 9.85 -5.16
C PRO A 93 -20.46 10.12 -5.58
N ILE A 94 -21.02 11.29 -5.23
CA ILE A 94 -22.39 11.67 -5.59
C ILE A 94 -22.49 11.88 -7.11
N ALA A 95 -21.53 12.59 -7.71
CA ALA A 95 -21.47 12.80 -9.15
C ALA A 95 -21.34 11.50 -9.95
N LEU A 96 -20.72 10.47 -9.35
CA LEU A 96 -20.53 9.16 -9.98
C LEU A 96 -21.67 8.17 -9.71
N LEU A 97 -22.64 8.49 -8.83
CA LEU A 97 -23.80 7.62 -8.55
C LEU A 97 -24.58 7.19 -9.81
N PRO A 98 -24.86 8.07 -10.80
CA PRO A 98 -25.58 7.67 -12.00
C PRO A 98 -24.83 6.61 -12.82
N LEU A 99 -23.49 6.64 -12.81
CA LEU A 99 -22.65 5.71 -13.55
C LEU A 99 -22.65 4.30 -12.94
N VAL A 100 -23.04 4.15 -11.68
CA VAL A 100 -23.19 2.83 -11.04
C VAL A 100 -24.23 1.98 -11.75
N GLN A 101 -25.27 2.59 -12.33
CA GLN A 101 -26.30 1.88 -13.08
C GLN A 101 -25.78 1.28 -14.40
N LEU A 102 -24.63 1.74 -14.88
CA LEU A 102 -23.96 1.22 -16.07
C LEU A 102 -23.03 0.05 -15.76
N LEU A 103 -22.80 -0.26 -14.48
CA LEU A 103 -21.98 -1.41 -14.11
C LEU A 103 -22.73 -2.69 -14.50
N PRO A 104 -22.08 -3.60 -15.24
CA PRO A 104 -22.69 -4.89 -15.55
C PRO A 104 -23.00 -5.60 -14.24
N LEU A 105 -24.24 -6.06 -14.08
CA LEU A 105 -24.64 -6.99 -13.02
C LEU A 105 -23.97 -8.35 -13.32
N GLY A 106 -22.67 -8.42 -13.08
CA GLY A 106 -21.81 -9.57 -13.34
C GLY A 106 -21.98 -10.63 -12.26
N SER A 107 -22.24 -11.86 -12.72
CA SER A 107 -22.57 -13.04 -11.93
C SER A 107 -21.46 -13.34 -10.92
N ALA A 108 -21.83 -13.49 -9.64
CA ALA A 108 -20.97 -14.07 -8.61
C ALA A 108 -20.61 -15.52 -8.99
N LYS A 109 -19.68 -15.70 -9.92
CA LYS A 109 -19.31 -17.00 -10.45
C LYS A 109 -18.24 -17.62 -9.56
N ASN A 110 -18.71 -18.55 -8.73
CA ASN A 110 -18.01 -19.71 -8.16
C ASN A 110 -16.62 -19.46 -7.56
N ILE A 111 -16.60 -18.97 -6.33
CA ILE A 111 -15.46 -19.21 -5.40
C ILE A 111 -15.60 -20.58 -4.69
N ALA A 112 -16.72 -21.30 -4.89
CA ALA A 112 -17.10 -22.41 -4.01
C ALA A 112 -16.58 -23.82 -4.39
N ASP A 113 -15.97 -24.05 -5.56
CA ASP A 113 -15.71 -25.44 -6.03
C ASP A 113 -14.22 -25.80 -6.17
N LYS A 114 -13.45 -25.63 -5.10
CA LYS A 114 -12.18 -26.36 -4.93
C LYS A 114 -12.09 -26.96 -3.54
N THR A 115 -13.03 -27.84 -3.23
CA THR A 115 -12.92 -28.78 -2.10
C THR A 115 -12.52 -30.13 -2.67
N ASN A 116 -11.24 -30.28 -3.04
CA ASN A 116 -10.67 -31.60 -3.23
C ASN A 116 -9.46 -31.76 -2.32
N GLN A 117 -9.38 -32.97 -1.78
CA GLN A 117 -8.47 -33.43 -0.74
C GLN A 117 -7.03 -33.05 -1.04
N ALA A 118 -6.38 -32.29 -0.15
CA ALA A 118 -4.95 -32.01 -0.22
C ALA A 118 -4.36 -31.83 1.18
N GLU A 119 -3.11 -32.24 1.30
CA GLU A 119 -2.26 -32.18 2.50
C GLU A 119 -2.28 -30.79 3.17
N GLY A 120 -1.99 -30.74 4.47
CA GLY A 120 -2.01 -29.50 5.25
C GLY A 120 -1.14 -28.39 4.61
N PRO A 121 -1.45 -27.10 4.87
CA PRO A 121 -0.74 -25.99 4.24
C PRO A 121 0.76 -26.07 4.53
N SER A 122 1.60 -25.96 3.49
CA SER A 122 3.06 -25.88 3.65
C SER A 122 3.40 -24.74 4.61
N ILE A 123 4.33 -24.96 5.52
CA ILE A 123 4.80 -23.90 6.42
C ILE A 123 5.32 -22.68 5.63
N ALA A 124 5.79 -22.89 4.39
CA ALA A 124 6.23 -21.83 3.51
C ALA A 124 5.14 -20.80 3.17
N ILE A 125 3.86 -21.20 3.08
CA ILE A 125 2.77 -20.24 2.79
C ILE A 125 2.53 -19.32 4.00
N TRP A 126 2.56 -19.86 5.22
CA TRP A 126 2.42 -19.06 6.44
C TRP A 126 3.60 -18.12 6.65
N LEU A 127 4.80 -18.56 6.31
CA LEU A 127 5.98 -17.70 6.32
C LEU A 127 5.89 -16.59 5.27
N ALA A 128 5.37 -16.87 4.06
CA ALA A 128 5.14 -15.84 3.05
C ALA A 128 4.11 -14.79 3.52
N ILE A 129 3.03 -15.23 4.17
CA ILE A 129 2.02 -14.35 4.77
C ILE A 129 2.64 -13.50 5.90
N GLY A 130 3.42 -14.12 6.79
CA GLY A 130 4.12 -13.43 7.88
C GLY A 130 5.16 -12.42 7.36
N CYS A 131 5.90 -12.78 6.31
CA CYS A 131 6.82 -11.90 5.61
C CYS A 131 6.08 -10.66 5.08
N MET A 132 4.94 -10.86 4.41
CA MET A 132 4.11 -9.78 3.88
C MET A 132 3.64 -8.84 4.99
N LEU A 133 3.10 -9.41 6.07
CA LEU A 133 2.56 -8.67 7.21
C LEU A 133 3.64 -7.81 7.87
N ILE A 134 4.78 -8.42 8.24
CA ILE A 134 5.88 -7.73 8.93
C ILE A 134 6.47 -6.65 8.05
N TRP A 135 6.68 -6.93 6.76
CA TRP A 135 7.23 -5.94 5.87
C TRP A 135 6.27 -4.75 5.66
N TYR A 136 4.97 -5.01 5.44
CA TYR A 136 3.96 -3.96 5.29
C TYR A 136 3.74 -3.17 6.59
N LEU A 137 4.02 -3.75 7.76
CA LEU A 137 4.09 -3.03 9.03
C LEU A 137 5.19 -1.97 9.01
N GLY A 138 6.40 -2.33 8.58
CA GLY A 138 7.48 -1.35 8.41
C GLY A 138 7.16 -0.27 7.38
N VAL A 139 6.67 -0.70 6.20
CA VAL A 139 6.32 0.20 5.10
C VAL A 139 5.21 1.17 5.50
N GLY A 140 4.13 0.69 6.11
CA GLY A 140 3.01 1.53 6.54
C GLY A 140 3.38 2.51 7.64
N GLY A 141 4.24 2.08 8.55
CA GLY A 141 4.78 2.96 9.58
C GLY A 141 5.53 4.14 8.99
N VAL A 142 6.47 3.88 8.08
CA VAL A 142 7.28 4.93 7.46
C VAL A 142 6.44 5.79 6.50
N TRP A 143 5.62 5.17 5.66
CA TRP A 143 4.81 5.86 4.67
C TRP A 143 3.80 6.83 5.29
N ALA A 144 3.21 6.48 6.44
CA ALA A 144 2.27 7.36 7.14
C ALA A 144 2.90 8.66 7.67
N PHE A 145 4.22 8.68 7.86
CA PHE A 145 4.94 9.78 8.49
C PHE A 145 6.00 10.44 7.60
N VAL A 146 6.22 9.94 6.38
CA VAL A 146 7.27 10.44 5.47
C VAL A 146 7.13 11.94 5.16
N GLU A 147 5.90 12.43 4.98
CA GLU A 147 5.64 13.86 4.77
C GLU A 147 6.06 14.67 6.00
N ARG A 148 5.72 14.18 7.20
CA ARG A 148 6.05 14.83 8.46
C ARG A 148 7.56 14.83 8.72
N MET A 149 8.28 13.78 8.35
CA MET A 149 9.75 13.73 8.42
C MET A 149 10.37 14.84 7.56
N GLY A 150 9.85 15.06 6.34
CA GLY A 150 10.31 16.14 5.47
C GLY A 150 10.05 17.53 6.06
N VAL A 151 8.87 17.75 6.63
CA VAL A 151 8.51 19.03 7.27
C VAL A 151 9.36 19.29 8.52
N GLU A 152 9.60 18.28 9.35
CA GLU A 152 10.47 18.41 10.54
C GLU A 152 11.94 18.67 10.17
N ALA A 153 12.39 18.16 9.02
CA ALA A 153 13.70 18.48 8.46
C ALA A 153 13.82 19.94 7.93
N GLY A 154 12.79 20.77 8.10
CA GLY A 154 12.77 22.17 7.71
C GLY A 154 12.34 22.44 6.26
N LEU A 155 11.86 21.42 5.54
CA LEU A 155 11.31 21.59 4.20
C LEU A 155 9.89 22.15 4.28
N SER A 156 9.51 23.00 3.32
CA SER A 156 8.12 23.47 3.24
C SER A 156 7.17 22.33 2.83
N THR A 157 5.94 22.34 3.32
CA THR A 157 4.90 21.34 2.96
C THR A 157 4.71 21.22 1.45
N VAL A 158 4.79 22.33 0.72
CA VAL A 158 4.69 22.34 -0.76
C VAL A 158 5.90 21.64 -1.39
N SER A 159 7.11 21.93 -0.92
CA SER A 159 8.33 21.26 -1.39
C SER A 159 8.29 19.76 -1.12
N VAL A 160 7.84 19.35 0.08
CA VAL A 160 7.67 17.93 0.43
C VAL A 160 6.66 17.27 -0.48
N GLY A 161 5.51 17.90 -0.74
CA GLY A 161 4.51 17.38 -1.68
C GLY A 161 5.07 17.15 -3.09
N HIS A 162 5.77 18.12 -3.67
CA HIS A 162 6.46 17.95 -4.95
C HIS A 162 7.52 16.83 -4.89
N GLY A 163 8.26 16.74 -3.79
CA GLY A 163 9.26 15.69 -3.60
C GLY A 163 8.64 14.30 -3.56
N LEU A 164 7.50 14.14 -2.87
CA LEU A 164 6.73 12.89 -2.84
C LEU A 164 6.18 12.53 -4.22
N ALA A 165 5.67 13.52 -4.96
CA ALA A 165 5.18 13.32 -6.32
C ALA A 165 6.28 12.83 -7.27
N LEU A 166 7.48 13.43 -7.22
CA LEU A 166 8.63 12.98 -8.00
C LEU A 166 9.12 11.60 -7.56
N GLY A 167 9.14 11.34 -6.25
CA GLY A 167 9.51 10.03 -5.70
C GLY A 167 8.58 8.90 -6.15
N MET A 168 7.29 9.16 -6.36
CA MET A 168 6.33 8.16 -6.86
C MET A 168 6.69 7.59 -8.24
N VAL A 169 7.51 8.28 -9.04
CA VAL A 169 8.04 7.72 -10.31
C VAL A 169 8.83 6.43 -10.06
N GLY A 170 9.46 6.30 -8.89
CA GLY A 170 10.15 5.10 -8.46
C GLY A 170 9.24 3.87 -8.46
N SER A 171 7.97 4.00 -8.05
CA SER A 171 6.98 2.91 -8.05
C SER A 171 6.81 2.26 -9.42
N LEU A 172 6.77 3.08 -10.48
CA LEU A 172 6.59 2.62 -11.86
C LEU A 172 7.83 1.84 -12.33
N LEU A 173 9.02 2.39 -12.07
CA LEU A 173 10.28 1.76 -12.44
C LEU A 173 10.51 0.46 -11.67
N GLY A 174 10.22 0.43 -10.37
CA GLY A 174 10.30 -0.77 -9.55
C GLY A 174 9.38 -1.89 -10.05
N SER A 175 8.13 -1.56 -10.36
CA SER A 175 7.17 -2.52 -10.93
C SER A 175 7.66 -3.10 -12.27
N PHE A 176 8.15 -2.23 -13.17
CA PHE A 176 8.65 -2.64 -14.48
C PHE A 176 9.88 -3.55 -14.37
N LEU A 177 10.85 -3.18 -13.51
CA LEU A 177 12.05 -3.98 -13.28
C LEU A 177 11.73 -5.34 -12.68
N ALA A 178 10.74 -5.43 -11.78
CA ALA A 178 10.32 -6.72 -11.21
C ALA A 178 9.82 -7.66 -12.29
N GLY A 179 8.95 -7.18 -13.20
CA GLY A 179 8.46 -7.97 -14.34
C GLY A 179 9.60 -8.44 -15.26
N ALA A 180 10.53 -7.54 -15.60
CA ALA A 180 11.65 -7.86 -16.49
C ALA A 180 12.66 -8.86 -15.89
N ILE A 181 12.85 -8.84 -14.57
CA ILE A 181 13.81 -9.72 -13.87
C ILE A 181 13.18 -11.06 -13.46
N ALA A 182 11.87 -11.07 -13.16
CA ALA A 182 11.16 -12.25 -12.63
C ALA A 182 11.27 -13.49 -13.53
N GLU A 183 11.36 -13.32 -14.85
CA GLU A 183 11.49 -14.44 -15.80
C GLU A 183 12.89 -15.08 -15.84
N ARG A 184 13.93 -14.40 -15.31
CA ARG A 184 15.34 -14.77 -15.58
C ARG A 184 16.17 -15.13 -14.35
N ARG A 185 15.77 -14.76 -13.14
CA ARG A 185 16.57 -14.98 -11.91
C ARG A 185 15.67 -15.47 -10.78
N GLY A 186 16.10 -16.52 -10.07
CA GLY A 186 15.38 -17.09 -8.91
C GLY A 186 15.07 -16.05 -7.83
N TRP A 187 14.14 -16.35 -6.93
CA TRP A 187 13.44 -15.32 -6.13
C TRP A 187 14.26 -14.65 -5.03
N ILE A 188 15.22 -15.37 -4.43
CA ILE A 188 15.98 -14.88 -3.27
C ILE A 188 16.87 -13.68 -3.61
N GLY A 189 17.58 -13.75 -4.75
CA GLY A 189 18.54 -12.70 -5.16
C GLY A 189 17.87 -11.33 -5.38
N PRO A 190 16.87 -11.23 -6.27
CA PRO A 190 16.12 -10.00 -6.49
C PRO A 190 15.47 -9.48 -5.21
N PHE A 191 14.81 -10.34 -4.42
CA PHE A 191 14.18 -9.90 -3.16
C PHE A 191 15.22 -9.31 -2.18
N THR A 192 16.40 -9.92 -2.08
CA THR A 192 17.50 -9.41 -1.25
C THR A 192 17.97 -8.03 -1.73
N ILE A 193 18.13 -7.84 -3.04
CA ILE A 193 18.51 -6.54 -3.63
C ILE A 193 17.45 -5.48 -3.29
N GLY A 194 16.18 -5.83 -3.41
CA GLY A 194 15.08 -4.93 -3.07
C GLY A 194 15.06 -4.56 -1.58
N MET A 195 15.30 -5.51 -0.68
CA MET A 195 15.40 -5.25 0.76
C MET A 195 16.62 -4.39 1.12
N VAL A 196 17.77 -4.60 0.48
CA VAL A 196 18.94 -3.73 0.65
C VAL A 196 18.63 -2.32 0.18
N GLY A 197 17.98 -2.16 -0.98
CA GLY A 197 17.54 -0.86 -1.47
C GLY A 197 16.54 -0.19 -0.51
N GLN A 198 15.64 -0.96 0.09
CA GLN A 198 14.72 -0.46 1.12
C GLN A 198 15.48 0.08 2.34
N LEU A 199 16.51 -0.63 2.82
CA LEU A 199 17.34 -0.18 3.94
C LEU A 199 18.11 1.10 3.61
N ILE A 200 18.64 1.22 2.39
CA ILE A 200 19.28 2.46 1.92
C ILE A 200 18.29 3.61 1.92
N ALA A 201 17.07 3.38 1.38
CA ALA A 201 16.02 4.40 1.37
C ALA A 201 15.66 4.88 2.78
N LEU A 202 15.52 3.94 3.73
CA LEU A 202 15.23 4.24 5.14
C LEU A 202 16.36 5.01 5.82
N TRP A 203 17.61 4.70 5.50
CA TRP A 203 18.77 5.43 6.00
C TRP A 203 18.77 6.89 5.52
N TYR A 204 18.49 7.14 4.23
CA TYR A 204 18.32 8.50 3.70
C TYR A 204 17.15 9.24 4.37
N LEU A 205 16.00 8.57 4.58
CA LEU A 205 14.86 9.17 5.30
C LEU A 205 15.20 9.54 6.74
N GLY A 206 16.14 8.84 7.38
CA GLY A 206 16.60 9.16 8.73
C GLY A 206 17.54 10.36 8.81
N GLN A 207 18.08 10.82 7.67
CA GLN A 207 19.07 11.90 7.59
C GLN A 207 18.71 12.92 6.52
N LEU A 208 17.45 13.39 6.54
CA LEU A 208 16.98 14.40 5.61
C LEU A 208 17.62 15.76 5.93
N TYR A 209 18.42 16.29 5.00
CA TYR A 209 18.98 17.65 5.07
C TYR A 209 18.44 18.54 3.95
N GLN A 210 18.18 17.97 2.77
CA GLN A 210 17.75 18.70 1.58
C GLN A 210 16.56 18.01 0.89
N LEU A 211 15.87 18.77 0.03
CA LEU A 211 14.77 18.25 -0.79
C LEU A 211 15.21 17.08 -1.69
N ASN A 212 16.44 17.10 -2.19
CA ASN A 212 16.98 16.02 -3.03
C ASN A 212 17.09 14.70 -2.26
N ASP A 213 17.45 14.75 -0.98
CA ASP A 213 17.53 13.56 -0.13
C ASP A 213 16.15 12.93 0.01
N LEU A 214 15.11 13.75 0.23
CA LEU A 214 13.73 13.28 0.28
C LEU A 214 13.29 12.63 -1.05
N ILE A 215 13.58 13.27 -2.19
CA ILE A 215 13.20 12.73 -3.51
C ILE A 215 13.88 11.37 -3.74
N ILE A 216 15.19 11.28 -3.50
CA ILE A 216 15.95 10.03 -3.68
C ILE A 216 15.42 8.95 -2.75
N ALA A 217 15.20 9.29 -1.47
CA ALA A 217 14.74 8.34 -0.47
C ALA A 217 13.34 7.80 -0.81
N VAL A 218 12.40 8.69 -1.15
CA VAL A 218 11.03 8.31 -1.52
C VAL A 218 11.01 7.53 -2.83
N PHE A 219 11.85 7.90 -3.80
CA PHE A 219 12.01 7.18 -5.06
C PHE A 219 12.49 5.76 -4.84
N LEU A 220 13.56 5.58 -4.06
CA LEU A 220 14.08 4.27 -3.72
C LEU A 220 13.04 3.47 -2.93
N PHE A 221 12.47 4.05 -1.86
CA PHE A 221 11.49 3.41 -0.99
C PHE A 221 10.29 2.87 -1.79
N ASN A 222 9.70 3.70 -2.66
CA ASN A 222 8.56 3.31 -3.48
C ASN A 222 8.93 2.32 -4.59
N GLY A 223 10.11 2.50 -5.19
CA GLY A 223 10.63 1.58 -6.19
C GLY A 223 10.88 0.19 -5.61
N THR A 224 11.56 0.09 -4.47
CA THR A 224 11.83 -1.19 -3.81
C THR A 224 10.58 -1.81 -3.23
N TRP A 225 9.64 -1.01 -2.73
CA TRP A 225 8.32 -1.47 -2.34
C TRP A 225 7.60 -2.15 -3.51
N ASN A 226 7.45 -1.48 -4.65
CA ASN A 226 6.74 -2.08 -5.77
C ASN A 226 7.53 -3.24 -6.42
N PHE A 227 8.86 -3.18 -6.37
CA PHE A 227 9.73 -4.23 -6.89
C PHE A 227 9.62 -5.54 -6.11
N CYS A 228 9.50 -5.50 -4.78
CA CYS A 228 9.54 -6.70 -3.95
C CYS A 228 8.22 -7.49 -3.92
N ILE A 229 7.08 -6.85 -4.16
CA ILE A 229 5.73 -7.46 -4.06
C ILE A 229 5.60 -8.74 -4.91
N PRO A 230 5.95 -8.75 -6.22
CA PRO A 230 5.76 -9.92 -7.06
C PRO A 230 6.55 -11.15 -6.58
N TYR A 231 7.67 -10.96 -5.91
CA TYR A 231 8.48 -12.08 -5.39
C TYR A 231 7.84 -12.76 -4.19
N ILE A 232 7.15 -12.03 -3.31
CA ILE A 232 6.36 -12.62 -2.20
C ILE A 232 5.15 -13.37 -2.75
N PHE A 233 4.45 -12.79 -3.73
CA PHE A 233 3.36 -13.47 -4.42
C PHE A 233 3.83 -14.72 -5.18
N GLY A 234 4.98 -14.66 -5.83
CA GLY A 234 5.60 -15.81 -6.49
C GLY A 234 5.93 -16.93 -5.49
N LEU A 235 6.54 -16.58 -4.35
CA LEU A 235 6.83 -17.52 -3.27
C LEU A 235 5.56 -18.20 -2.76
N ALA A 236 4.52 -17.41 -2.47
CA ALA A 236 3.25 -17.91 -1.98
C ALA A 236 2.53 -18.79 -3.03
N SER A 237 2.61 -18.46 -4.32
CA SER A 237 1.92 -19.24 -5.37
C SER A 237 2.51 -20.63 -5.57
N LYS A 238 3.80 -20.84 -5.31
CA LYS A 238 4.36 -22.20 -5.24
C LYS A 238 4.04 -22.92 -3.94
N ALA A 239 3.95 -22.20 -2.83
CA ALA A 239 3.66 -22.79 -1.52
C ALA A 239 2.19 -23.18 -1.35
N ASP A 240 1.29 -22.49 -2.06
CA ASP A 240 -0.16 -22.67 -2.01
C ASP A 240 -0.69 -23.25 -3.33
N ARG A 241 -0.55 -24.58 -3.49
CA ARG A 241 -0.94 -25.32 -4.71
C ARG A 241 -2.43 -25.17 -5.07
N ASP A 242 -3.29 -25.02 -4.06
CA ASP A 242 -4.73 -24.92 -4.24
C ASP A 242 -5.23 -23.47 -4.37
N GLY A 243 -4.34 -22.48 -4.13
CA GLY A 243 -4.68 -21.05 -4.16
C GLY A 243 -5.61 -20.61 -3.02
N ARG A 244 -5.72 -21.41 -1.95
CA ARG A 244 -6.66 -21.18 -0.85
C ARG A 244 -6.19 -20.11 0.13
N PHE A 245 -4.88 -19.96 0.29
CA PHE A 245 -4.25 -19.14 1.33
C PHE A 245 -3.55 -17.90 0.76
N ILE A 246 -3.19 -17.88 -0.53
CA ILE A 246 -2.54 -16.76 -1.19
C ILE A 246 -3.38 -15.47 -1.12
N VAL A 247 -4.72 -15.60 -1.04
CA VAL A 247 -5.63 -14.47 -0.82
C VAL A 247 -5.32 -13.71 0.48
N LEU A 248 -4.83 -14.39 1.52
CA LEU A 248 -4.46 -13.81 2.81
C LEU A 248 -3.28 -12.84 2.70
N LEU A 249 -2.51 -12.85 1.61
CA LEU A 249 -1.47 -11.85 1.37
C LEU A 249 -2.06 -10.43 1.30
N THR A 250 -3.22 -10.27 0.65
CA THR A 250 -3.86 -8.94 0.56
C THR A 250 -4.38 -8.46 1.91
N THR A 251 -4.89 -9.38 2.73
CA THR A 251 -5.23 -9.10 4.13
C THR A 251 -3.99 -8.72 4.94
N ALA A 252 -2.89 -9.47 4.80
CA ALA A 252 -1.63 -9.17 5.48
C ALA A 252 -1.06 -7.79 5.08
N GLN A 253 -1.19 -7.38 3.82
CA GLN A 253 -0.82 -6.03 3.37
C GLN A 253 -1.62 -4.95 4.11
N ALA A 254 -2.95 -5.05 4.10
CA ALA A 254 -3.84 -4.07 4.70
C ALA A 254 -3.66 -4.00 6.23
N THR A 255 -3.59 -5.15 6.88
CA THR A 255 -3.34 -5.26 8.33
C THR A 255 -1.96 -4.69 8.67
N GLY A 256 -0.93 -5.06 7.91
CA GLY A 256 0.43 -4.56 8.08
C GLY A 256 0.47 -3.04 8.00
N LEU A 257 -0.05 -2.43 6.94
CA LEU A 257 -0.09 -0.97 6.78
C LEU A 257 -0.75 -0.27 7.97
N THR A 258 -1.89 -0.80 8.41
CA THR A 258 -2.68 -0.21 9.51
C THR A 258 -1.95 -0.32 10.85
N LEU A 259 -1.47 -1.52 11.20
CA LEU A 259 -0.72 -1.73 12.44
C LEU A 259 0.60 -0.96 12.44
N GLY A 260 1.27 -0.92 11.29
CA GLY A 260 2.49 -0.16 11.05
C GLY A 260 2.31 1.32 11.33
N ALA A 261 1.31 1.95 10.71
CA ALA A 261 1.01 3.37 10.93
C ALA A 261 0.64 3.66 12.40
N THR A 262 -0.12 2.76 13.03
CA THR A 262 -0.50 2.89 14.45
C THR A 262 0.72 2.83 15.36
N LEU A 263 1.58 1.84 15.16
CA LEU A 263 2.82 1.66 15.93
C LEU A 263 3.79 2.83 15.68
N ALA A 264 3.95 3.25 14.44
CA ALA A 264 4.78 4.40 14.08
C ALA A 264 4.27 5.69 14.76
N GLY A 265 2.97 5.88 14.89
CA GLY A 265 2.41 7.02 15.63
C GLY A 265 2.82 7.02 17.10
N THR A 266 2.81 5.86 17.76
CA THR A 266 3.29 5.74 19.15
C THR A 266 4.80 5.96 19.28
N ILE A 267 5.60 5.46 18.33
CA ILE A 267 7.05 5.66 18.30
C ILE A 267 7.38 7.13 18.04
N ALA A 268 6.71 7.76 17.07
CA ALA A 268 6.88 9.15 16.72
C ALA A 268 6.55 10.08 17.89
N GLY A 269 5.48 9.77 18.65
CA GLY A 269 5.08 10.56 19.81
C GLY A 269 6.02 10.45 21.02
N ASN A 270 6.65 9.29 21.24
CA ASN A 270 7.46 9.04 22.45
C ASN A 270 8.97 9.17 22.22
N ILE A 271 9.48 8.76 21.06
CA ILE A 271 10.91 8.67 20.75
C ILE A 271 11.31 9.70 19.69
N GLY A 272 10.39 10.00 18.76
CA GLY A 272 10.60 10.95 17.67
C GLY A 272 10.41 10.31 16.30
N LEU A 273 10.19 11.16 15.29
CA LEU A 273 9.91 10.76 13.91
C LEU A 273 11.06 9.98 13.27
N ALA A 274 12.32 10.34 13.55
CA ALA A 274 13.48 9.60 13.06
C ALA A 274 13.45 8.11 13.47
N ALA A 275 12.90 7.80 14.65
CA ALA A 275 12.85 6.43 15.16
C ALA A 275 11.90 5.51 14.36
N VAL A 276 10.95 6.10 13.61
CA VAL A 276 10.07 5.35 12.71
C VAL A 276 10.85 4.69 11.57
N THR A 277 12.01 5.25 11.17
CA THR A 277 12.87 4.62 10.16
C THR A 277 13.48 3.30 10.65
N TYR A 278 13.80 3.20 11.95
CA TYR A 278 14.27 1.95 12.56
C TYR A 278 13.19 0.87 12.57
N LEU A 279 11.92 1.24 12.80
CA LEU A 279 10.80 0.31 12.67
C LEU A 279 10.77 -0.29 11.26
N GLY A 280 10.87 0.56 10.23
CA GLY A 280 10.96 0.13 8.84
C GLY A 280 12.15 -0.80 8.60
N ALA A 281 13.33 -0.47 9.14
CA ALA A 281 14.55 -1.23 8.91
C ALA A 281 14.50 -2.62 9.56
N ILE A 282 14.03 -2.70 10.81
CA ILE A 282 13.86 -3.95 11.54
C ILE A 282 12.83 -4.84 10.83
N ALA A 283 11.71 -4.27 10.40
CA ALA A 283 10.69 -4.96 9.63
C ALA A 283 11.24 -5.53 8.31
N SER A 284 12.00 -4.73 7.54
CA SER A 284 12.63 -5.18 6.29
C SER A 284 13.67 -6.29 6.50
N LEU A 285 14.52 -6.18 7.52
CA LEU A 285 15.48 -7.24 7.85
C LEU A 285 14.78 -8.53 8.28
N THR A 286 13.76 -8.42 9.12
CA THR A 286 12.97 -9.56 9.59
C THR A 286 12.26 -10.24 8.42
N ALA A 287 11.64 -9.45 7.52
CA ALA A 287 11.00 -9.96 6.31
C ALA A 287 11.99 -10.66 5.37
N LEU A 288 13.21 -10.12 5.20
CA LEU A 288 14.27 -10.76 4.44
C LEU A 288 14.62 -12.14 4.99
N VAL A 289 14.80 -12.25 6.31
CA VAL A 289 15.10 -13.52 6.98
C VAL A 289 13.96 -14.53 6.77
N ILE A 290 12.71 -14.11 7.00
CA ILE A 290 11.54 -14.97 6.83
C ILE A 290 11.43 -15.45 5.37
N PHE A 291 11.63 -14.55 4.41
CA PHE A 291 11.58 -14.87 2.98
C PHE A 291 12.63 -15.91 2.60
N ILE A 292 13.87 -15.75 3.06
CA ILE A 292 14.96 -16.70 2.80
C ILE A 292 14.63 -18.09 3.39
N ILE A 293 14.12 -18.13 4.62
CA ILE A 293 13.71 -19.38 5.27
C ILE A 293 12.61 -20.07 4.45
N ALA A 294 11.56 -19.33 4.11
CA ALA A 294 10.43 -19.85 3.33
C ALA A 294 10.86 -20.37 1.95
N ALA A 295 11.73 -19.63 1.25
CA ALA A 295 12.26 -20.05 -0.05
C ALA A 295 13.13 -21.31 0.05
N ARG A 296 13.91 -21.47 1.12
CA ARG A 296 14.73 -22.67 1.35
C ARG A 296 13.88 -23.90 1.66
N ILE A 297 12.84 -23.76 2.48
CA ILE A 297 11.90 -24.86 2.77
C ILE A 297 11.25 -25.35 1.47
N LEU A 298 10.81 -24.41 0.63
CA LEU A 298 10.17 -24.74 -0.63
C LEU A 298 11.13 -25.39 -1.65
N HIS A 299 12.43 -25.08 -1.57
CA HIS A 299 13.45 -25.79 -2.35
C HIS A 299 13.74 -27.21 -1.82
N SER A 300 13.56 -27.48 -0.52
CA SER A 300 13.73 -28.83 0.05
C SER A 300 12.52 -29.74 -0.15
N GLU A 301 11.34 -29.17 -0.41
CA GLU A 301 10.09 -29.90 -0.67
C GLU A 301 9.93 -30.34 -2.14
N ASN A 302 10.75 -29.82 -3.07
CA ASN A 302 10.76 -30.18 -4.50
C ASN A 302 11.96 -31.05 -4.86
#